data_AF-A0A922Z646-F1
#
_entry.id   AF-A0A922Z646-F1
#
_cell.length_a   1.000
_cell.length_b   1.000
_cell.length_c   1.000
_cell.angle_alpha   90.00
_cell.angle_beta   90.00
_cell.angle_gamma   90.00
#
_symmetry.space_group_name_H-M   'P 1'
#
loop_
_entity.id
_entity.type
_entity.pdbx_description
1 polymer ?
#
loop_
_entity_poly.entity_id
_entity_poly.type
_entity_poly.pdbx_seq_one_letter_code
_entity_poly.pdbx_strand_id
1 'polypeptide(L)'
;MIQFFVRRETTQVQKLVWKEEMQFYDLKTRSHVDVPEGDIRKTKMIRKTKNGEQVRYALKATYNGSTLFKFVNEATFKSMDVPEV
;
A
#
# COMPACT_ATOMS: atom_id res chain seq x y z
N MET A 1 53.26 15.34 23.57
CA MET A 1 51.85 15.76 23.76
C MET A 1 51.11 15.32 22.50
N ILE A 2 50.42 14.18 22.54
CA ILE A 2 49.83 13.56 21.35
C ILE A 2 48.31 13.72 21.47
N GLN A 3 47.73 14.54 20.59
CA GLN A 3 46.30 14.76 20.52
C GLN A 3 45.67 13.60 19.72
N PHE A 4 45.02 12.69 20.42
CA PHE A 4 44.20 11.65 19.81
C PHE A 4 42.90 12.28 19.31
N PHE A 5 42.80 12.47 18.00
CA PHE A 5 41.59 12.92 17.32
C PHE A 5 40.62 11.74 17.17
N VAL A 6 39.66 11.66 18.09
CA VAL A 6 38.59 10.65 18.09
C VAL A 6 37.60 10.98 16.97
N ARG A 7 37.72 10.27 15.85
CA ARG A 7 36.78 10.31 14.72
C ARG A 7 35.45 9.70 15.17
N ARG A 8 34.46 10.55 15.49
CA ARG A 8 33.08 10.10 15.71
C ARG A 8 32.46 9.79 14.34
N GLU A 9 32.36 8.50 14.03
CA GLU A 9 31.58 8.03 12.89
C GLU A 9 30.09 8.20 13.21
N THR A 10 29.44 9.14 12.53
CA THR A 10 27.98 9.28 12.54
C THR A 10 27.39 8.15 11.71
N THR A 11 27.22 6.98 12.32
CA THR A 11 26.44 5.89 11.73
C THR A 11 24.98 6.31 11.70
N GLN A 12 24.54 6.87 10.58
CA GLN A 12 23.12 7.03 10.27
C GLN A 12 22.54 5.61 10.13
N VAL A 13 22.02 5.09 11.24
CA VAL A 13 21.24 3.86 11.27
C VAL A 13 20.00 4.15 10.45
N GLN A 14 20.02 3.72 9.19
CA GLN A 14 18.85 3.75 8.32
C GLN A 14 17.75 2.97 9.05
N LYS A 15 16.77 3.70 9.59
CA LYS A 15 15.55 3.14 10.15
C LYS A 15 14.94 2.29 9.03
N LEU A 16 15.02 0.98 9.19
CA LEU A 16 14.27 0.03 8.39
C LEU A 16 12.80 0.27 8.74
N VAL A 17 12.15 1.16 8.00
CA VAL A 17 10.71 1.35 8.07
C VAL A 17 10.13 0.08 7.48
N TRP A 18 9.72 -0.85 8.33
CA TRP A 18 8.82 -1.92 7.96
C TRP A 18 7.48 -1.27 7.61
N LYS A 19 7.42 -0.68 6.41
CA LYS A 19 6.17 -0.20 5.86
C LYS A 19 5.41 -1.47 5.53
N GLU A 20 4.21 -1.63 6.08
CA GLU A 20 3.35 -2.75 5.68
C GLU A 20 3.18 -2.64 4.16
N GLU A 21 3.76 -3.61 3.46
CA GLU A 21 3.73 -3.73 2.01
C GLU A 21 2.60 -4.67 1.66
N MET A 22 1.67 -4.21 0.83
CA MET A 22 0.53 -5.01 0.41
C MET A 22 0.80 -5.55 -0.99
N GLN A 23 0.68 -6.87 -1.16
CA GLN A 23 0.76 -7.46 -2.48
C GLN A 23 -0.48 -7.17 -3.32
N PHE A 24 -0.23 -6.59 -4.49
CA PHE A 24 -1.18 -6.46 -5.59
C PHE A 24 -0.75 -7.35 -6.76
N TYR A 25 -1.73 -7.81 -7.53
CA TYR A 25 -1.45 -8.55 -8.77
C TYR A 25 -1.58 -7.62 -9.96
N ASP A 26 -0.48 -7.43 -10.70
CA ASP A 26 -0.49 -6.67 -11.94
C ASP A 26 -0.75 -7.62 -13.12
N LEU A 27 -1.82 -7.34 -13.87
CA LEU A 27 -2.23 -8.13 -15.04
C LEU A 27 -1.32 -7.92 -16.26
N LYS A 28 -0.66 -6.76 -16.37
CA LYS A 28 0.23 -6.45 -17.51
C LYS A 28 1.53 -7.24 -17.40
N THR A 29 2.16 -7.20 -16.23
CA THR A 29 3.40 -7.92 -15.94
C THR A 29 3.14 -9.35 -15.47
N ARG A 30 1.89 -9.69 -15.14
CA ARG A 30 1.47 -11.00 -14.59
C ARG A 30 2.27 -11.38 -13.35
N SER A 31 2.56 -10.39 -12.51
CA SER A 31 3.42 -10.54 -11.33
C SER A 31 2.76 -9.91 -10.12
N HIS A 32 3.12 -10.41 -8.94
CA HIS A 32 2.81 -9.72 -7.69
C HIS A 32 3.78 -8.55 -7.52
N VAL A 33 3.25 -7.43 -7.05
CA VAL A 33 4.02 -6.24 -6.72
C VAL A 33 3.66 -5.81 -5.31
N ASP A 34 4.69 -5.51 -4.54
CA ASP A 34 4.56 -5.00 -3.19
C ASP A 34 4.37 -3.49 -3.28
N VAL A 35 3.19 -3.01 -2.86
CA VAL A 35 2.87 -1.59 -2.85
C VAL A 35 2.85 -1.10 -1.41
N PRO A 36 3.59 -0.02 -1.10
CA PRO A 36 3.57 0.55 0.24
C PRO A 36 2.20 1.16 0.55
N GLU A 37 1.73 1.01 1.80
CA GLU A 37 0.40 1.48 2.23
C GLU A 37 0.08 2.94 1.94
N GLY A 38 1.09 3.82 1.92
CA GLY A 38 0.90 5.24 1.62
C GLY A 38 0.38 5.53 0.21
N ASP A 39 0.55 4.59 -0.73
CA ASP A 39 0.07 4.71 -2.11
C ASP A 39 -1.21 3.87 -2.36
N ILE A 40 -1.74 3.26 -1.30
CA ILE A 40 -3.01 2.53 -1.31
C ILE A 40 -4.13 3.50 -0.93
N ARG A 41 -5.26 3.34 -1.60
CA ARG A 41 -6.48 4.11 -1.42
C ARG A 41 -7.67 3.18 -1.36
N LYS A 42 -8.63 3.47 -0.50
CA LYS A 42 -9.88 2.70 -0.43
C LYS A 42 -10.89 3.23 -1.44
N THR A 43 -11.62 2.34 -2.10
CA THR A 43 -12.72 2.69 -2.99
C THR A 43 -13.87 1.72 -2.82
N LYS A 44 -15.07 2.28 -2.58
CA LYS A 44 -16.32 1.53 -2.55
C LYS A 44 -17.12 1.77 -3.83
N MET A 45 -17.48 0.69 -4.53
CA MET A 45 -18.29 0.77 -5.75
C MET A 45 -19.66 0.18 -5.47
N ILE A 46 -20.71 1.01 -5.56
CA ILE A 46 -22.10 0.59 -5.39
C ILE A 46 -22.78 0.67 -6.75
N ARG A 47 -23.22 -0.47 -7.27
CA ARG A 47 -23.98 -0.55 -8.53
C ARG A 47 -25.39 -1.07 -8.27
N LYS A 48 -26.40 -0.28 -8.64
CA LYS A 48 -27.80 -0.72 -8.64
C LYS A 48 -28.08 -1.57 -9.88
N THR A 49 -28.61 -2.76 -9.67
CA THR A 49 -29.03 -3.71 -10.71
C THR A 49 -30.55 -3.90 -10.62
N LYS A 50 -31.19 -4.39 -11.69
CA LYS A 50 -32.64 -4.64 -11.73
C LYS A 50 -33.18 -5.50 -10.58
N ASN A 51 -32.35 -6.39 -10.01
CA ASN A 51 -32.72 -7.33 -8.95
C ASN A 51 -32.07 -7.04 -7.59
N GLY A 52 -31.32 -5.93 -7.42
CA GLY A 52 -30.69 -5.61 -6.15
C GLY A 52 -29.46 -4.70 -6.24
N GLU A 53 -28.80 -4.49 -5.10
CA GLU A 53 -27.58 -3.68 -5.00
C GLU A 53 -26.34 -4.56 -4.96
N GLN A 54 -25.35 -4.25 -5.80
CA GLN A 54 -24.03 -4.88 -5.76
C GLN A 54 -23.02 -3.91 -5.16
N VAL A 55 -22.54 -4.24 -3.96
CA VAL A 55 -21.46 -3.51 -3.30
C VAL A 55 -20.14 -4.24 -3.53
N ARG A 56 -19.13 -3.54 -4.04
CA ARG A 56 -17.76 -4.05 -4.19
C ARG A 56 -16.81 -3.17 -3.38
N TYR A 57 -16.05 -3.81 -2.50
CA TYR A 57 -14.99 -3.18 -1.72
C TYR A 57 -13.66 -3.44 -2.42
N ALA A 58 -12.95 -2.37 -2.76
CA ALA A 58 -11.68 -2.46 -3.48
C ALA A 58 -10.62 -1.56 -2.84
N LEU A 59 -9.39 -2.05 -2.82
CA LEU A 59 -8.20 -1.26 -2.57
C LEU A 59 -7.58 -0.90 -3.92
N LYS A 60 -7.33 0.38 -4.11
CA LYS A 60 -6.71 0.96 -5.30
C LYS A 60 -5.28 1.36 -4.97
N ALA A 61 -4.33 0.88 -5.73
CA ALA A 61 -2.92 1.25 -5.62
C ALA A 61 -2.45 1.92 -6.91
N THR A 62 -1.47 2.82 -6.81
CA THR A 62 -0.78 3.37 -7.98
C THR A 62 0.65 2.86 -7.99
N TYR A 63 1.00 2.07 -9.01
CA TYR A 63 2.33 1.47 -9.14
C TYR A 63 2.84 1.67 -10.57
N ASN A 64 3.99 2.31 -10.73
CA ASN A 64 4.63 2.58 -12.03
C ASN A 64 3.66 3.20 -13.07
N GLY A 65 2.80 4.12 -12.64
CA GLY A 65 1.81 4.79 -13.50
C GLY A 65 0.61 3.92 -13.88
N SER A 66 0.51 2.68 -13.39
CA SER A 66 -0.65 1.81 -13.54
C SER A 66 -1.48 1.78 -12.26
N THR A 67 -2.79 1.83 -12.40
CA THR A 67 -3.72 1.65 -11.28
C THR A 67 -4.01 0.18 -11.08
N LEU A 68 -3.69 -0.33 -9.91
CA LEU A 68 -3.95 -1.71 -9.50
C LEU A 68 -5.16 -1.74 -8.57
N PHE A 69 -5.95 -2.81 -8.67
CA PHE A 69 -7.12 -3.02 -7.83
C PHE A 69 -7.05 -4.38 -7.15
N LYS A 70 -7.30 -4.41 -5.84
CA LYS A 70 -7.46 -5.63 -5.05
C LYS A 70 -8.84 -5.61 -4.41
N PHE A 71 -9.68 -6.56 -4.81
CA PHE A 71 -11.00 -6.70 -4.22
C PHE A 71 -10.89 -7.44 -2.89
N VAL A 72 -11.50 -6.88 -1.87
CA VAL A 72 -11.50 -7.40 -0.50
C VAL A 72 -12.93 -7.52 0.00
N ASN A 73 -13.12 -8.23 1.11
CA ASN A 73 -14.41 -8.26 1.80
C ASN A 73 -14.62 -6.95 2.60
N GLU A 74 -15.82 -6.78 3.13
CA GLU A 74 -16.17 -5.59 3.93
C GLU A 74 -15.35 -5.49 5.22
N ALA A 75 -15.11 -6.63 5.89
CA ALA A 75 -14.39 -6.67 7.17
C ALA A 75 -12.95 -6.17 7.00
N THR A 76 -12.21 -6.70 6.04
CA THR A 76 -10.84 -6.28 5.72
C THR A 76 -10.81 -4.84 5.25
N PHE A 77 -11.78 -4.40 4.45
CA PHE A 77 -11.88 -3.01 4.00
C PHE A 77 -12.05 -2.01 5.16
N LYS A 78 -12.85 -2.38 6.18
CA LYS A 78 -13.05 -1.55 7.37
C LYS A 78 -11.84 -1.56 8.30
N SER A 79 -11.16 -2.70 8.43
CA SER A 79 -10.00 -2.84 9.33
C SER A 79 -8.73 -2.14 8.85
N MET A 80 -8.53 -1.94 7.54
CA MET A 80 -7.33 -1.23 7.06
C MET A 80 -7.41 0.26 7.41
N ASP A 81 -6.34 0.91 7.87
CA ASP A 81 -6.35 2.36 8.14
C ASP A 81 -5.79 3.17 6.95
N VAL A 82 -6.44 3.01 5.80
CA VAL A 82 -5.99 3.55 4.52
C VAL A 82 -6.95 4.66 4.05
N PRO A 83 -6.46 5.79 3.52
CA PRO A 83 -7.30 6.91 3.10
C PRO A 83 -8.32 6.52 2.01
N GLU A 84 -9.55 7.01 2.14
CA GLU A 84 -10.64 6.84 1.17
C GLU A 84 -10.53 7.87 0.04
N VAL A 85 -10.93 7.46 -1.17
CA VAL A 85 -10.95 8.29 -2.40
C VAL A 85 -12.32 8.33 -3.01
#